data_AF-A0A1V0B053-F1
#
_entry.id   AF-A0A1V0B053-F1
#
_cell.length_a   1.000
_cell.length_b   1.000
_cell.length_c   1.000
_cell.angle_alpha   90.00
_cell.angle_beta   90.00
_cell.angle_gamma   90.00
#
_symmetry.space_group_name_H-M   'P 1'
#
loop_
_entity.id
_entity.type
_entity.pdbx_description
1 polymer ?
#
loop_
_entity_poly.entity_id
_entity_poly.type
_entity_poly.pdbx_seq_one_letter_code
_entity_poly.pdbx_strand_id
1 'polypeptide(L)'
;MSATTALTATVIALALLTSAATYYALTARERGRQIAQIDYNHRLRLQRAEIQQAQQALEHHRTSYAAALEQMAIDHDHAINQLRAPTDLDLQLIQHMAEKLNLASQALHATQQYSDAKAAKNLADRGHRLLERLRPTTAEEAA
;
A
#
# COMPACT_ATOMS: atom_id res chain seq x y z
N MET A 1 42.58 -42.87 -68.57
CA MET A 1 42.44 -41.60 -67.82
C MET A 1 43.54 -41.58 -66.77
N SER A 2 44.43 -40.59 -66.81
CA SER A 2 45.60 -40.53 -65.92
C SER A 2 45.21 -40.13 -64.49
N ALA A 3 45.82 -40.72 -63.47
CA ALA A 3 45.54 -40.45 -62.06
C ALA A 3 45.58 -38.95 -61.69
N THR A 4 46.31 -38.14 -62.44
CA THR A 4 46.39 -36.69 -62.32
C THR A 4 45.08 -35.95 -62.57
N THR A 5 44.24 -36.39 -63.52
CA THR A 5 42.95 -35.72 -63.79
C THR A 5 41.89 -36.06 -62.74
N ALA A 6 41.97 -37.24 -62.12
CA ALA A 6 41.11 -37.62 -61.00
C ALA A 6 41.44 -36.84 -59.73
N LEU A 7 42.73 -36.60 -59.47
CA LEU A 7 43.20 -35.80 -58.33
C LEU A 7 42.83 -34.31 -58.46
N THR A 8 42.95 -33.72 -59.65
CA THR A 8 42.54 -32.32 -59.84
C THR A 8 41.03 -32.14 -59.72
N ALA A 9 40.22 -33.05 -60.26
CA ALA A 9 38.77 -33.00 -60.15
C ALA A 9 38.28 -33.13 -58.69
N THR A 10 38.92 -33.99 -57.90
CA THR A 10 38.57 -34.18 -56.48
C THR A 10 38.94 -32.96 -55.64
N VAL A 11 40.10 -32.35 -55.86
CA VAL A 11 40.49 -31.10 -55.17
C VAL A 11 39.52 -29.96 -55.48
N ILE A 12 39.11 -29.81 -56.75
CA ILE A 12 38.13 -28.80 -57.15
C ILE A 12 36.76 -29.07 -56.49
N ALA A 13 36.30 -30.32 -56.49
CA ALA A 13 35.05 -30.70 -55.83
C ALA A 13 35.08 -30.40 -54.33
N LEU A 14 36.19 -30.67 -53.66
CA LEU A 14 36.36 -30.39 -52.22
C LEU A 14 36.37 -28.88 -51.94
N ALA A 15 37.03 -28.09 -52.78
CA ALA A 15 37.04 -26.63 -52.68
C ALA A 15 35.64 -26.03 -52.87
N LEU A 16 34.84 -26.57 -53.79
CA LEU A 16 33.45 -26.13 -53.99
C LEU A 16 32.55 -26.50 -52.81
N LEU A 17 32.70 -27.70 -52.25
CA LEU A 17 31.92 -28.14 -51.09
C LEU A 17 32.25 -27.33 -49.83
N THR A 18 33.52 -27.04 -49.59
CA THR A 18 33.94 -26.21 -48.45
C THR A 18 33.45 -24.76 -48.61
N SER A 19 33.52 -24.19 -49.82
CA SER A 19 32.98 -22.86 -50.10
C SER A 19 31.46 -22.80 -49.87
N ALA A 20 30.71 -23.78 -50.39
CA ALA A 20 29.27 -23.86 -50.13
C ALA A 20 28.95 -24.00 -48.64
N ALA A 21 29.66 -24.87 -47.92
CA ALA A 21 29.47 -25.06 -46.48
C ALA A 21 29.73 -23.77 -45.68
N THR A 22 30.81 -23.05 -46.00
CA THR A 22 31.12 -21.77 -45.34
C THR A 22 30.09 -20.68 -45.66
N TYR A 23 29.59 -20.62 -46.90
CA TYR A 23 28.53 -19.70 -47.29
C TYR A 23 27.21 -19.95 -46.54
N TYR A 24 26.78 -21.21 -46.42
CA TYR A 24 25.59 -21.55 -45.65
C TYR A 24 25.76 -21.28 -44.15
N ALA A 25 26.95 -21.55 -43.58
CA ALA A 25 27.24 -21.25 -42.18
C ALA A 25 27.23 -19.73 -41.88
N LEU A 26 27.79 -18.92 -42.79
CA LEU A 26 27.79 -17.45 -42.67
C LEU A 26 26.37 -16.89 -42.77
N THR A 27 25.60 -17.30 -43.77
CA THR A 27 24.22 -16.83 -43.97
C THR A 27 23.30 -17.25 -42.82
N ALA A 28 23.46 -18.45 -42.26
CA ALA A 28 22.72 -18.87 -41.06
C ALA A 28 23.09 -18.02 -39.83
N ARG A 29 24.37 -17.68 -39.67
CA ARG A 29 24.86 -16.85 -38.55
C ARG A 29 24.35 -15.41 -38.64
N GLU A 30 24.31 -14.82 -39.83
CA GLU A 30 23.78 -13.47 -40.05
C GLU A 30 22.28 -13.40 -39.77
N ARG A 31 21.51 -14.39 -40.25
CA ARG A 31 20.08 -14.50 -39.93
C ARG A 31 19.84 -14.64 -38.42
N GLY A 32 20.62 -15.47 -37.74
CA GLY A 32 20.51 -15.63 -36.28
C GLY A 32 20.81 -14.34 -35.51
N ARG A 33 21.81 -13.56 -35.95
CA ARG A 33 22.13 -12.24 -35.36
C ARG A 33 21.01 -11.22 -35.56
N GLN A 34 20.42 -11.19 -36.75
CA GLN A 34 19.30 -10.28 -37.04
C GLN A 34 18.09 -10.60 -36.19
N ILE A 35 17.73 -11.88 -36.05
CA ILE A 35 16.61 -12.32 -35.19
C ILE A 35 16.88 -11.93 -33.73
N ALA A 36 18.08 -12.23 -33.21
CA ALA A 36 18.45 -11.87 -31.84
C ALA A 36 18.38 -10.35 -31.59
N GLN A 37 18.72 -9.53 -32.58
CA GLN A 37 18.66 -8.07 -32.46
C GLN A 37 17.21 -7.55 -32.51
N ILE A 38 16.35 -8.15 -33.33
CA ILE A 38 14.91 -7.84 -33.36
C ILE A 38 14.27 -8.20 -32.02
N ASP A 39 14.56 -9.39 -31.49
CA ASP A 39 14.04 -9.85 -30.21
C ASP A 39 14.50 -8.96 -29.05
N TYR A 40 15.78 -8.55 -29.05
CA TYR A 40 16.33 -7.62 -28.07
C TYR A 40 15.60 -6.27 -28.11
N ASN A 41 15.45 -5.69 -29.30
CA ASN A 41 14.75 -4.42 -29.47
C ASN A 41 13.28 -4.51 -29.07
N HIS A 42 12.62 -5.64 -29.37
CA HIS A 42 11.24 -5.90 -28.97
C HIS A 42 11.12 -5.95 -27.44
N ARG A 43 11.97 -6.72 -26.75
CA ARG A 43 11.99 -6.79 -25.28
C ARG A 43 12.27 -5.43 -24.64
N LEU A 44 13.20 -4.67 -25.20
CA LEU A 44 13.53 -3.33 -24.70
C LEU A 44 12.34 -2.36 -24.84
N ARG A 45 11.59 -2.45 -25.94
CA ARG A 45 10.36 -1.64 -26.13
C ARG A 45 9.29 -2.00 -25.12
N LEU A 46 9.06 -3.30 -24.89
CA LEU A 46 8.10 -3.76 -23.89
C LEU A 46 8.46 -3.26 -22.49
N GLN A 47 9.71 -3.43 -22.07
CA GLN A 47 10.17 -2.94 -20.77
C GLN A 47 10.00 -1.42 -20.62
N ARG A 48 10.28 -0.65 -21.67
CA ARG A 48 10.05 0.81 -21.66
C ARG A 48 8.57 1.15 -21.53
N ALA A 49 7.70 0.43 -22.22
CA ALA A 49 6.25 0.64 -22.10
C ALA A 49 5.73 0.29 -20.70
N GLU A 50 6.20 -0.81 -20.11
CA GLU A 50 5.86 -1.20 -18.73
C GLU A 50 6.31 -0.16 -17.70
N ILE A 51 7.54 0.35 -17.83
CA ILE A 51 8.06 1.42 -16.95
C ILE A 51 7.22 2.70 -17.09
N GLN A 52 6.86 3.09 -18.31
CA GLN A 52 6.03 4.27 -18.53
C GLN A 52 4.63 4.11 -17.94
N GLN A 53 4.01 2.93 -18.10
CA GLN A 53 2.71 2.64 -17.50
C GLN A 53 2.79 2.65 -15.97
N ALA A 54 3.84 2.06 -15.39
CA ALA A 54 4.06 2.08 -13.95
C ALA A 54 4.25 3.51 -13.42
N GLN A 55 4.98 4.36 -14.15
CA GLN A 55 5.15 5.77 -13.80
C GLN A 55 3.82 6.53 -13.83
N GLN A 56 3.01 6.35 -14.88
CA GLN A 56 1.69 6.97 -14.97
C GLN A 56 0.75 6.51 -13.86
N ALA A 57 0.73 5.21 -13.56
CA ALA A 57 -0.06 4.68 -12.45
C ALA A 57 0.38 5.29 -11.11
N LEU A 58 1.70 5.41 -10.89
CA LEU A 58 2.25 5.99 -9.68
C LEU A 58 1.91 7.48 -9.53
N GLU A 59 1.94 8.26 -10.61
CA GLU A 59 1.48 9.65 -10.60
C GLU A 59 -0.01 9.76 -10.28
N HIS A 60 -0.84 8.92 -10.88
CA HIS A 60 -2.27 8.88 -10.61
C HIS A 60 -2.57 8.48 -9.15
N HIS A 61 -1.82 7.51 -8.61
CA HIS A 61 -1.93 7.17 -7.19
C HIS A 61 -1.50 8.33 -6.29
N ARG A 62 -0.41 9.03 -6.60
CA ARG A 62 0.02 10.18 -5.81
C ARG A 62 -1.03 11.29 -5.76
N THR A 63 -1.64 11.63 -6.89
CA THR A 63 -2.67 12.67 -6.93
C THR A 63 -3.95 12.26 -6.19
N SER A 64 -4.39 11.01 -6.35
CA SER A 64 -5.55 10.48 -5.62
C SER A 64 -5.31 10.39 -4.11
N TYR A 65 -4.12 9.96 -3.68
CA TYR A 65 -3.77 9.97 -2.25
C TYR A 65 -3.71 11.38 -1.68
N ALA A 66 -3.14 12.35 -2.42
CA ALA A 66 -3.11 13.74 -1.99
C ALA A 66 -4.53 14.31 -1.82
N ALA A 67 -5.41 14.07 -2.80
CA ALA A 67 -6.81 14.50 -2.73
C ALA A 67 -7.57 13.82 -1.59
N ALA A 68 -7.33 12.53 -1.34
CA ALA A 68 -7.95 11.80 -0.24
C ALA A 68 -7.48 12.32 1.14
N LEU A 69 -6.20 12.67 1.27
CA LEU A 69 -5.67 13.27 2.50
C LEU A 69 -6.23 14.67 2.74
N GLU A 70 -6.36 15.48 1.69
CA GLU A 70 -6.98 16.81 1.77
C GLU A 70 -8.44 16.70 2.20
N GLN A 71 -9.20 15.79 1.58
CA GLN A 71 -10.59 15.54 1.97
C GLN A 71 -10.70 15.06 3.42
N MET A 72 -9.82 14.15 3.85
CA MET A 72 -9.80 13.67 5.24
C MET A 72 -9.50 14.80 6.23
N ALA A 73 -8.59 15.73 5.89
CA ALA A 73 -8.31 16.89 6.73
C ALA A 73 -9.53 17.82 6.85
N ILE A 74 -10.21 18.09 5.72
CA ILE A 74 -11.44 18.89 5.71
C ILE A 74 -12.55 18.23 6.53
N ASP A 75 -12.77 16.93 6.35
CA ASP A 75 -13.78 16.17 7.08
C ASP A 75 -13.48 16.16 8.59
N HIS A 76 -12.20 16.04 8.95
CA HIS A 76 -11.75 16.10 10.33
C HIS A 76 -11.96 17.49 10.95
N ASP A 77 -11.60 18.56 10.25
CA ASP A 77 -11.82 19.94 10.72
C ASP A 77 -13.30 20.25 10.84
N HIS A 78 -14.12 19.77 9.91
CA HIS A 78 -15.57 19.89 9.99
C HIS A 78 -16.14 19.11 11.19
N ALA A 79 -15.66 17.90 11.44
CA ALA A 79 -16.05 17.12 12.61
C ALA A 79 -15.64 17.82 13.91
N ILE A 80 -14.44 18.41 13.98
CA ILE A 80 -14.00 19.22 15.13
C ILE A 80 -14.90 20.44 15.32
N ASN A 81 -15.21 21.17 14.24
CA ASN A 81 -16.07 22.35 14.31
C ASN A 81 -17.52 22.00 14.70
N GLN A 82 -17.97 20.78 14.39
CA GLN A 82 -19.27 20.26 14.82
C GLN A 82 -19.27 19.75 16.27
N LEU A 83 -18.12 19.40 16.83
CA LEU A 83 -18.00 19.02 18.23
C LEU A 83 -18.13 20.27 19.10
N ARG A 84 -19.33 20.50 19.61
CA ARG A 84 -19.56 21.50 20.66
C ARG A 84 -18.74 21.11 21.89
N ALA A 85 -17.97 22.05 22.44
CA ALA A 85 -17.35 21.87 23.75
C ALA A 85 -18.44 21.50 24.79
N PRO A 86 -18.18 20.51 25.67
CA PRO A 86 -19.13 20.16 26.72
C PRO A 86 -19.38 21.38 27.59
N THR A 87 -20.65 21.65 27.88
CA THR A 87 -21.01 22.75 28.79
C THR A 87 -20.78 22.34 30.24
N ASP A 88 -20.68 23.32 31.14
CA ASP A 88 -20.65 23.05 32.59
C ASP A 88 -21.84 22.21 33.06
N LEU A 89 -23.00 22.37 32.42
CA LEU A 89 -24.19 21.57 32.69
C LEU A 89 -23.96 20.10 32.30
N ASP A 90 -23.33 19.85 31.15
CA ASP A 90 -23.02 18.49 30.68
C ASP A 90 -22.02 17.81 31.62
N LEU A 91 -21.00 18.54 32.09
CA LEU A 91 -20.03 18.04 33.07
C LEU A 91 -20.70 17.72 34.41
N GLN A 92 -21.56 18.61 34.91
CA GLN A 92 -22.32 18.38 36.15
C GLN A 92 -23.27 17.18 36.02
N LEU A 93 -23.92 17.00 34.87
CA LEU A 93 -24.80 15.86 34.62
C LEU A 93 -24.01 14.54 34.66
N ILE A 94 -22.86 14.48 33.97
CA ILE A 94 -21.99 13.30 33.96
C ILE A 94 -21.48 12.99 35.38
N GLN A 95 -21.12 14.02 36.16
CA GLN A 95 -20.71 13.86 37.56
C GLN A 95 -21.81 13.22 38.40
N HIS A 96 -23.02 13.78 38.34
CA HIS A 96 -24.14 13.29 39.11
C HIS A 96 -24.56 11.87 38.69
N MET A 97 -24.47 11.54 37.40
CA MET A 97 -24.70 10.18 36.91
C MET A 97 -23.67 9.19 37.44
N ALA A 98 -22.38 9.56 37.45
CA ALA A 98 -21.31 8.70 37.98
C ALA A 98 -21.51 8.43 39.48
N GLU A 99 -21.85 9.46 40.26
CA GLU A 99 -22.16 9.34 41.69
C GLU A 99 -23.36 8.42 41.94
N LYS A 100 -24.44 8.57 41.16
CA LYS A 100 -25.63 7.72 41.23
C LYS A 100 -25.33 6.27 40.87
N LEU A 101 -24.52 6.03 39.84
CA LEU A 101 -24.12 4.68 39.43
C LEU A 101 -23.22 4.01 40.49
N ASN A 102 -22.37 4.78 41.16
CA ASN A 102 -21.59 4.26 42.28
C ASN A 102 -22.48 3.88 43.47
N LEU A 103 -23.47 4.70 43.80
CA LEU A 103 -24.46 4.39 44.83
C LEU A 103 -25.31 3.17 44.45
N ALA A 104 -25.77 3.09 43.20
CA ALA A 104 -26.51 1.95 42.67
C ALA A 104 -25.67 0.67 42.73
N SER A 105 -24.37 0.73 42.41
CA SER A 105 -23.46 -0.40 42.54
C SER A 105 -23.44 -0.95 43.97
N GLN A 106 -23.36 -0.07 44.97
CA GLN A 106 -23.34 -0.47 46.39
C GLN A 106 -24.67 -1.09 46.82
N ALA A 107 -25.80 -0.53 46.38
CA ALA A 107 -27.13 -1.08 46.65
C ALA A 107 -27.32 -2.46 46.00
N LEU A 108 -26.94 -2.61 44.72
CA LEU A 108 -27.00 -3.87 43.98
C LEU A 108 -26.07 -4.93 44.59
N HIS A 109 -24.92 -4.52 45.10
CA HIS A 109 -24.01 -5.42 45.82
C HIS A 109 -24.64 -5.90 47.13
N ALA A 110 -25.34 -5.03 47.86
CA ALA A 110 -26.05 -5.38 49.08
C ALA A 110 -27.23 -6.33 48.83
N THR A 111 -27.89 -6.24 47.67
CA THR A 111 -28.97 -7.15 47.25
C THR A 111 -28.48 -8.41 46.51
N GLN A 112 -27.16 -8.70 46.53
CA GLN A 112 -26.52 -9.87 45.91
C GLN A 112 -26.62 -9.91 44.37
N GLN A 113 -26.92 -8.79 43.72
CA GLN A 113 -26.92 -8.63 42.25
C GLN A 113 -25.52 -8.24 41.75
N TYR A 114 -24.55 -9.14 41.92
CA TYR A 114 -23.12 -8.84 41.75
C TYR A 114 -22.70 -8.46 40.31
N SER A 115 -23.32 -9.05 39.28
CA SER A 115 -23.05 -8.70 37.87
C SER A 115 -23.38 -7.25 37.59
N ASP A 116 -24.54 -6.82 38.09
CA ASP A 116 -25.11 -5.51 37.82
C ASP A 116 -24.40 -4.46 38.68
N ALA A 117 -24.04 -4.83 39.92
CA ALA A 117 -23.16 -4.03 40.77
C ALA A 117 -21.82 -3.74 40.07
N LYS A 118 -21.19 -4.76 39.45
CA LYS A 118 -19.93 -4.61 38.73
C LYS A 118 -20.10 -3.74 37.47
N ALA A 119 -21.18 -3.92 36.72
CA ALA A 119 -21.48 -3.11 35.55
C ALA A 119 -21.69 -1.63 35.92
N ALA A 120 -22.47 -1.36 36.97
CA ALA A 120 -22.71 -0.02 37.50
C ALA A 120 -21.42 0.65 37.98
N LYS A 121 -20.55 -0.07 38.70
CA LYS A 121 -19.23 0.44 39.14
C LYS A 121 -18.33 0.79 37.97
N ASN A 122 -18.21 -0.11 36.99
CA ASN A 122 -17.38 0.14 35.81
C ASN A 122 -17.87 1.36 35.01
N LEU A 123 -19.19 1.58 34.97
CA LEU A 123 -19.78 2.73 34.30
C LEU A 123 -19.55 4.02 35.09
N ALA A 124 -19.65 3.99 36.43
CA ALA A 124 -19.27 5.09 37.30
C ALA A 124 -17.79 5.47 37.12
N ASP A 125 -16.88 4.49 37.14
CA ASP A 125 -15.44 4.71 36.96
C ASP A 125 -15.12 5.30 35.58
N ARG A 126 -15.86 4.92 34.53
CA ARG A 126 -15.74 5.53 33.21
C ARG A 126 -16.22 6.99 33.21
N GLY A 127 -17.34 7.28 33.87
CA GLY A 127 -17.84 8.65 34.03
C GLY A 127 -16.84 9.56 34.76
N HIS A 128 -16.26 9.09 35.87
CA HIS A 128 -15.24 9.84 36.60
C HIS A 128 -13.97 10.10 35.77
N ARG A 129 -13.45 9.10 35.03
CA ARG A 129 -12.32 9.30 34.13
C ARG A 129 -12.64 10.24 32.97
N LEU A 130 -13.87 10.21 32.46
CA LEU A 130 -14.31 11.12 31.41
C LEU A 130 -14.30 12.56 31.94
N LEU A 131 -14.80 12.79 33.15
CA LEU A 131 -14.74 14.09 33.81
C LEU A 131 -13.32 14.55 34.06
N GLU A 132 -12.41 13.67 34.48
CA GLU A 132 -11.01 14.03 34.66
C GLU A 132 -10.33 14.50 33.37
N ARG A 133 -10.72 13.92 32.22
CA ARG A 133 -10.20 14.30 30.90
C ARG A 133 -10.85 15.56 30.32
N LEU A 134 -12.12 15.81 30.65
CA LEU A 134 -12.90 16.94 30.14
C LEU A 134 -12.84 18.16 31.06
N ARG A 135 -12.54 17.96 32.34
CA ARG A 135 -12.28 19.06 33.26
C ARG A 135 -11.03 19.77 32.73
N PRO A 136 -11.10 21.09 32.52
CA PRO A 136 -10.01 21.79 31.88
C PRO A 136 -8.72 21.57 32.68
N THR A 137 -7.62 21.28 31.98
CA THR A 137 -6.25 21.36 32.52
C THR A 137 -5.85 22.82 32.75
N THR A 138 -6.75 23.61 33.35
CA THR A 138 -6.56 25.02 33.70
C THR A 138 -5.59 25.14 34.86
N ALA A 139 -4.31 24.96 34.55
CA ALA A 139 -3.27 25.84 35.05
C ALA A 139 -2.69 26.72 33.92
N GLU A 140 -2.90 26.37 32.64
CA GLU A 140 -2.35 27.13 31.50
C GLU A 140 -3.35 28.04 30.77
N GLU A 141 -4.66 27.85 30.92
CA GLU A 141 -5.70 28.70 30.27
C GLU A 141 -6.34 29.74 31.21
N ALA A 142 -5.79 29.93 32.41
CA ALA A 142 -6.24 30.94 33.38
C ALA A 142 -5.21 32.07 33.62
N ALA A 143 -4.24 32.24 32.72
CA ALA A 143 -3.24 33.31 32.73
C ALA A 143 -3.40 34.23 31.52
#